data_AF-A0A3C0PPK1-F1
#
_entry.id   AF-A0A3C0PPK1-F1
#
_cell.length_a   1.000
_cell.length_b   1.000
_cell.length_c   1.000
_cell.angle_alpha   90.00
_cell.angle_beta   90.00
_cell.angle_gamma   90.00
#
_symmetry.space_group_name_H-M   'P 1'
#
loop_
_entity.id
_entity.type
_entity.pdbx_description
1 polymer ?
#
loop_
_entity_poly.entity_id
_entity_poly.type
_entity_poly.pdbx_seq_one_letter_code
_entity_poly.pdbx_strand_id
1 'polypeptide(L)'
;MKDQNIQNIWLRKEIDSPCIKLCSIHPTERICVGCYRSMEEIGAWSSLSSEVRLEIMSELPSRASRIQKRRGGRGAKVPSLK
;
A
#
# COMPACT_ATOMS: atom_id res chain seq x y z
N MET A 1 -43.36 3.01 -15.17
CA MET A 1 -43.03 2.20 -13.97
C MET A 1 -41.53 2.29 -13.80
N LYS A 2 -41.08 2.95 -12.73
CA LYS A 2 -39.69 3.41 -12.60
C LYS A 2 -38.71 2.25 -12.45
N ASP A 3 -37.59 2.42 -13.12
CA ASP A 3 -36.34 1.65 -13.21
C ASP A 3 -35.71 1.25 -11.86
N GLN A 4 -36.43 0.53 -11.01
CA GLN A 4 -35.92 0.12 -9.69
C GLN A 4 -34.88 -1.01 -9.75
N ASN A 5 -34.50 -1.50 -10.93
CA ASN A 5 -33.61 -2.66 -11.07
C ASN A 5 -32.24 -2.35 -11.70
N ILE A 6 -32.00 -1.13 -12.21
CA ILE A 6 -30.73 -0.82 -12.88
C ILE A 6 -29.58 -0.69 -11.88
N GLN A 7 -29.85 -0.20 -10.67
CA GLN A 7 -28.80 0.12 -9.69
C GLN A 7 -28.07 -1.12 -9.15
N ASN A 8 -28.75 -2.26 -9.03
CA ASN A 8 -28.17 -3.48 -8.46
C ASN A 8 -27.39 -4.32 -9.48
N ILE A 9 -27.66 -4.16 -10.79
CA ILE A 9 -27.02 -4.94 -11.86
C ILE A 9 -25.51 -4.60 -11.97
N TRP A 10 -25.12 -3.38 -11.61
CA TRP A 10 -23.75 -2.88 -11.73
C TRP A 10 -23.01 -2.78 -10.39
N LEU A 11 -23.62 -3.26 -9.30
CA LEU A 11 -22.99 -3.22 -7.98
C LEU A 11 -21.91 -4.30 -7.86
N ARG A 12 -20.65 -3.89 -7.80
CA ARG A 12 -19.52 -4.77 -7.51
C ARG A 12 -18.97 -4.47 -6.11
N LYS A 13 -18.81 -5.53 -5.30
CA LYS A 13 -18.08 -5.44 -4.04
C LYS A 13 -16.59 -5.39 -4.33
N GLU A 14 -16.04 -4.19 -4.48
CA GLU A 14 -14.61 -3.99 -4.72
C GLU A 14 -13.77 -4.38 -3.49
N ILE A 15 -12.50 -4.70 -3.73
CA ILE A 15 -11.54 -4.99 -2.68
C ILE A 15 -10.88 -3.69 -2.25
N ASP A 16 -11.04 -3.33 -0.98
CA ASP A 16 -10.36 -2.18 -0.39
C ASP A 16 -8.83 -2.33 -0.44
N SER A 17 -8.12 -1.24 -0.72
CA SER A 17 -6.67 -1.24 -0.86
C SER A 17 -6.04 0.07 -0.37
N PRO A 18 -5.01 0.02 0.50
CA PRO A 18 -4.27 1.19 0.97
C PRO A 18 -3.24 1.70 -0.05
N CYS A 19 -3.24 1.19 -1.28
CA CYS A 19 -2.21 1.46 -2.27
C CYS A 19 -2.31 2.89 -2.84
N ILE A 20 -1.25 3.69 -2.64
CA ILE A 20 -1.14 5.05 -3.22
C ILE A 20 -0.50 5.07 -4.62
N LYS A 21 -0.45 3.92 -5.30
CA LYS A 21 0.18 3.73 -6.63
C LYS A 21 1.68 4.08 -6.68
N LEU A 22 2.35 4.06 -5.53
CA LEU A 22 3.81 4.11 -5.41
C LEU A 22 4.36 2.71 -5.18
N CYS A 23 5.17 2.20 -6.11
CA CYS A 23 5.80 0.89 -5.99
C CYS A 23 7.30 1.03 -5.71
N SER A 24 7.66 1.19 -4.43
CA SER A 24 9.06 1.20 -4.00
C SER A 24 9.19 0.56 -2.61
N ILE A 25 10.11 -0.39 -2.48
CA ILE A 25 10.28 -1.19 -1.26
C ILE A 25 11.52 -0.71 -0.49
N HIS A 26 11.37 -0.52 0.82
CA HIS A 26 12.48 -0.27 1.72
C HIS A 26 13.35 -1.55 1.82
N PRO A 27 14.68 -1.48 1.64
CA PRO A 27 15.48 -2.66 1.37
C PRO A 27 15.64 -3.55 2.62
N THR A 28 15.71 -2.92 3.79
CA THR A 28 15.94 -3.57 5.09
C THR A 28 14.61 -4.01 5.71
N GLU A 29 13.71 -3.06 5.97
CA GLU A 29 12.35 -3.35 6.50
C GLU A 29 11.44 -4.17 5.57
N ARG A 30 11.75 -4.31 4.27
CA ARG A 30 10.91 -5.03 3.28
C ARG A 30 9.46 -4.53 3.19
N ILE A 31 9.25 -3.27 3.53
CA ILE A 31 7.95 -2.59 3.50
C ILE A 31 7.87 -1.60 2.33
N CYS A 32 6.71 -1.47 1.70
CA CYS A 32 6.45 -0.45 0.69
C CYS A 32 6.46 0.96 1.30
N VAL A 33 7.22 1.87 0.71
CA VAL A 33 7.39 3.23 1.26
C VAL A 33 6.16 4.12 1.10
N GLY A 34 5.22 3.72 0.24
CA GLY A 34 3.99 4.47 -0.02
C GLY A 34 2.79 3.99 0.79
N CYS A 35 2.53 2.68 0.76
CA CYS A 35 1.35 2.11 1.44
C CYS A 35 1.68 1.35 2.73
N TYR A 36 2.95 1.29 3.13
CA TYR A 36 3.43 0.66 4.37
C TYR A 36 3.14 -0.84 4.55
N ARG A 37 2.59 -1.50 3.53
CA ARG A 37 2.43 -2.96 3.51
C ARG A 37 3.77 -3.67 3.34
N SER A 38 3.93 -4.83 3.97
CA SER A 38 5.05 -5.73 3.71
C SER A 38 4.92 -6.38 2.33
N MET A 39 6.00 -6.99 1.83
CA MET A 39 5.96 -7.72 0.56
C MET A 39 5.01 -8.92 0.62
N GLU A 40 4.96 -9.60 1.77
CA GLU A 40 4.10 -10.76 2.00
C GLU A 40 2.61 -10.35 1.96
N GLU A 41 2.27 -9.23 2.62
CA GLU A 41 0.92 -8.67 2.58
C GLU A 41 0.51 -8.24 1.17
N ILE A 42 1.44 -7.67 0.39
CA ILE A 42 1.19 -7.27 -1.01
C ILE A 42 0.89 -8.51 -1.86
N GLY A 43 1.67 -9.59 -1.72
CA GLY A 43 1.50 -10.82 -2.47
C GLY A 43 0.22 -11.58 -2.11
N ALA A 44 -0.21 -11.54 -0.85
CA ALA A 44 -1.39 -12.24 -0.36
C ALA A 44 -2.70 -11.43 -0.47
N TRP A 45 -2.65 -10.14 -0.80
CA TRP A 45 -3.74 -9.18 -0.57
C TRP A 45 -5.11 -9.61 -1.11
N SER A 46 -5.16 -10.15 -2.33
CA SER A 46 -6.40 -10.59 -2.98
C SER A 46 -7.05 -11.78 -2.28
N SER A 47 -6.26 -12.57 -1.55
CA SER A 47 -6.69 -13.80 -0.87
C SER A 47 -7.04 -13.59 0.61
N LEU A 48 -6.67 -12.45 1.20
CA LEU A 48 -7.01 -12.11 2.58
C LEU A 48 -8.52 -11.85 2.75
N SER A 49 -9.07 -12.10 3.94
CA SER A 49 -10.45 -11.75 4.25
C SER A 49 -10.61 -10.24 4.46
N SER A 50 -11.85 -9.74 4.43
CA SER A 50 -12.14 -8.32 4.71
C SER A 50 -11.65 -7.89 6.10
N GLU A 51 -11.81 -8.77 7.09
CA GLU A 51 -11.47 -8.52 8.49
C GLU A 51 -9.96 -8.36 8.64
N VAL A 52 -9.18 -9.26 8.03
CA VAL A 52 -7.72 -9.19 8.05
C VAL A 52 -7.21 -7.94 7.31
N ARG A 53 -7.84 -7.55 6.20
CA ARG A 53 -7.47 -6.32 5.48
C ARG A 53 -7.69 -5.08 6.36
N LEU A 54 -8.80 -5.01 7.08
CA LEU A 54 -9.11 -3.91 7.99
C LEU A 54 -8.12 -3.83 9.14
N GLU A 55 -7.76 -4.98 9.73
CA GLU A 55 -6.75 -5.08 10.76
C GLU A 55 -5.40 -4.55 10.25
N ILE A 56 -4.90 -5.07 9.11
CA ILE A 56 -3.67 -4.58 8.49
C ILE A 56 -3.74 -3.08 8.26
N MET A 57 -4.84 -2.58 7.66
CA MET A 57 -5.00 -1.15 7.37
C MET A 57 -4.92 -0.25 8.61
N SER A 58 -5.40 -0.73 9.76
CA SER A 58 -5.30 -0.01 11.03
C SER A 58 -3.86 0.11 11.54
N GLU A 59 -3.01 -0.86 11.23
CA GLU A 59 -1.62 -0.89 11.67
C GLU A 59 -0.68 -0.05 10.79
N LEU A 60 -0.99 0.12 9.50
CA LEU A 60 -0.10 0.74 8.51
C LEU A 60 0.48 2.11 8.93
N PRO A 61 -0.29 3.05 9.51
CA PRO A 61 0.25 4.35 9.92
C PRO A 61 1.40 4.25 10.91
N SER A 62 1.38 3.25 11.81
CA SER A 62 2.43 3.04 12.82
C SER A 62 3.78 2.63 12.21
N ARG A 63 3.75 2.01 11.02
CA ARG A 63 4.93 1.49 10.31
C ARG A 63 5.70 2.59 9.58
N ALA A 64 5.11 3.77 9.38
CA ALA A 64 5.74 4.90 8.68
C ALA A 64 7.06 5.35 9.35
N SER A 65 7.15 5.25 10.68
CA SER A 65 8.36 5.58 11.46
C SER A 65 9.57 4.72 11.07
N ARG A 66 9.35 3.46 10.67
CA ARG A 66 10.42 2.49 10.33
C ARG A 66 11.14 2.84 9.03
N ILE A 67 10.55 3.67 8.18
CA ILE A 67 11.06 3.97 6.84
C ILE A 67 11.47 5.44 6.64
N GLN A 68 11.51 6.26 7.70
CA GLN A 68 11.74 7.70 7.63
C GLN A 68 13.06 8.12 6.96
N LYS A 69 14.02 7.21 6.80
CA LYS A 69 15.28 7.53 6.12
C LYS A 69 15.05 7.64 4.62
N ARG A 70 14.96 8.88 4.13
CA ARG A 70 15.02 9.18 2.69
C ARG A 70 16.24 8.48 2.10
N ARG A 71 16.05 7.59 1.13
CA ARG A 71 17.15 7.20 0.24
C ARG A 71 17.54 8.48 -0.47
N GLY A 72 18.72 9.02 -0.15
CA GLY A 72 19.22 10.20 -0.83
C GLY A 72 19.15 9.98 -2.33
N GLY A 73 18.70 11.01 -3.07
CA GLY A 73 18.44 10.89 -4.51
C GLY A 73 19.72 10.70 -5.32
N ARG A 74 19.70 11.07 -6.60
CA ARG A 74 20.91 11.04 -7.45
C ARG A 74 22.14 11.72 -6.79
N GLY A 75 21.89 12.75 -5.96
CA GLY A 75 22.93 13.46 -5.21
C GLY A 75 23.62 12.68 -4.09
N ALA A 76 23.04 11.59 -3.57
CA ALA A 76 23.70 10.80 -2.52
C ALA A 76 24.73 9.80 -3.05
N LYS A 77 24.79 9.61 -4.39
CA LYS A 77 25.76 8.75 -5.05
C LYS A 77 26.95 9.49 -5.63
N VAL A 78 26.91 10.82 -5.76
CA VAL A 78 28.09 11.59 -6.19
C VAL A 78 29.00 11.76 -4.98
N PRO A 79 30.21 11.18 -4.98
CA PRO A 79 31.22 11.59 -4.01
C PRO A 79 31.44 13.08 -4.25
N SER A 80 31.43 13.91 -3.20
CA SER A 80 31.90 15.29 -3.32
C SER A 80 33.34 15.26 -3.83
N LEU A 81 33.51 15.49 -5.12
CA LEU A 81 34.82 15.74 -5.71
C LEU A 81 35.29 17.07 -5.11
N LYS A 82 36.34 16.99 -4.29
CA LYS A 82 37.10 18.15 -3.81
C LYS A 82 37.94 18.70 -4.95
#